data_AF-A0A524LZ70-F1
#
_entry.id   AF-A0A524LZ70-F1
#
_cell.length_a   1.000
_cell.length_b   1.000
_cell.length_c   1.000
_cell.angle_alpha   90.00
_cell.angle_beta   90.00
_cell.angle_gamma   90.00
#
_symmetry.space_group_name_H-M   'P 1'
#
loop_
_entity.id
_entity.type
_entity.pdbx_description
1 polymer ?
#
loop_
_entity_poly.entity_id
_entity_poly.type
_entity_poly.pdbx_seq_one_letter_code
_entity_poly.pdbx_strand_id
1 'polypeptide(L)' 'RNPRQFPVVHNGVRRGLMKRFPYQVFFLGDNQRVVVLAVFHAKRNPERWQNRT' A
#
# COMPACT_ATOMS: atom_id res chain seq x y z
N ARG A 1 -10.02 -11.64 1.14
CA ARG A 1 -9.68 -10.81 2.32
C ARG A 1 -10.42 -9.49 2.21
N ASN A 2 -11.15 -9.05 3.25
CA ASN A 2 -11.95 -7.81 3.26
C ASN A 2 -11.07 -6.54 3.19
N PRO A 3 -11.20 -5.64 2.17
CA PRO A 3 -10.41 -4.41 2.07
C PRO A 3 -10.55 -3.45 3.26
N ARG A 4 -11.72 -3.46 3.94
CA ARG A 4 -11.98 -2.58 5.09
C ARG A 4 -11.24 -2.98 6.36
N GLN A 5 -10.65 -4.18 6.40
CA GLN A 5 -9.85 -4.64 7.55
C GLN A 5 -8.53 -3.86 7.71
N PHE A 6 -8.09 -3.17 6.66
CA PHE A 6 -6.84 -2.42 6.65
C PHE A 6 -7.07 -0.96 7.05
N PRO A 7 -6.20 -0.37 7.89
CA PRO A 7 -6.38 1.00 8.37
C PRO A 7 -6.24 2.03 7.25
N VAL A 8 -7.00 3.12 7.34
CA VAL A 8 -6.82 4.32 6.52
C VAL A 8 -5.59 5.07 7.05
N VAL A 9 -4.65 5.40 6.17
CA VAL A 9 -3.40 6.10 6.50
C VAL A 9 -3.36 7.53 6.01
N HIS A 10 -4.09 7.86 4.93
CA HIS A 10 -4.16 9.22 4.38
C HIS A 10 -5.32 9.33 3.38
N ASN A 11 -6.20 10.33 3.49
CA ASN A 11 -7.25 10.64 2.49
C ASN A 11 -8.01 9.43 1.92
N GLY A 12 -8.43 8.49 2.78
CA GLY A 12 -9.13 7.27 2.35
C GLY A 12 -8.24 6.15 1.81
N VAL A 13 -6.95 6.41 1.56
CA VAL A 13 -5.95 5.40 1.22
C VAL A 13 -5.74 4.47 2.40
N ARG A 14 -5.80 3.17 2.12
CA ARG A 14 -5.57 2.10 3.08
C ARG A 14 -4.20 1.48 2.88
N ARG A 15 -3.61 1.00 3.98
CA ARG A 15 -2.29 0.34 3.96
C ARG A 15 -2.39 -1.11 4.42
N GLY A 16 -2.00 -2.03 3.55
CA GLY A 16 -1.82 -3.45 3.86
C GLY A 16 -0.34 -3.79 4.06
N LEU A 17 0.00 -4.41 5.20
CA LEU A 17 1.33 -4.99 5.44
C LEU A 17 1.33 -6.47 5.04
N MET A 18 2.24 -6.84 4.15
CA MET A 18 2.40 -8.22 3.71
C MET A 18 3.15 -9.04 4.76
N LYS A 19 2.66 -10.26 5.03
CA LYS A 19 3.28 -11.19 5.99
C LYS A 19 4.66 -11.68 5.55
N ARG A 20 4.90 -11.79 4.24
CA ARG A 20 6.15 -12.34 3.69
C ARG A 20 6.93 -11.25 2.97
N PHE A 21 8.05 -10.86 3.58
CA PHE A 21 9.00 -9.83 3.13
C PHE A 21 8.35 -8.44 2.99
N PRO A 22 8.84 -7.38 3.66
CA PRO A 22 7.95 -6.36 4.23
C PRO A 22 7.48 -5.34 3.19
N TYR A 23 6.60 -5.77 2.30
CA TYR A 23 5.92 -4.91 1.35
C TYR A 23 4.72 -4.24 2.02
N GLN A 24 4.59 -2.94 1.77
CA GLN A 24 3.44 -2.13 2.10
C GLN A 24 2.67 -1.86 0.80
N VAL A 25 1.39 -2.22 0.78
CA VAL A 25 0.49 -1.95 -0.35
C VAL A 25 -0.42 -0.80 0.05
N PHE A 26 -0.41 0.26 -0.76
CA PHE A 26 -1.29 1.41 -0.62
C PHE A 26 -2.38 1.33 -1.68
N PHE A 27 -3.64 1.41 -1.25
CA PHE A 27 -4.77 1.21 -2.14
C PHE A 27 -6.01 1.97 -1.67
N LEU A 28 -6.90 2.27 -2.62
CA LEU A 28 -8.28 2.66 -2.35
C LEU A 28 -9.17 1.43 -2.49
N GLY A 29 -10.13 1.26 -1.59
CA GLY A 29 -11.03 0.11 -1.62
C GLY A 29 -12.44 0.49 -1.20
N ASP A 30 -13.40 0.18 -2.08
CA ASP A 30 -14.83 0.27 -1.84
C ASP A 30 -15.48 -1.12 -1.90
N ASN A 31 -16.82 -1.18 -1.98
CA ASN A 31 -17.55 -2.45 -2.05
C ASN A 31 -17.43 -3.17 -3.40
N GLN A 32 -17.06 -2.47 -4.46
CA GLN A 32 -17.06 -2.98 -5.83
C GLN A 32 -15.66 -3.25 -6.36
N ARG A 33 -14.65 -2.48 -5.94
CA ARG A 33 -13.28 -2.61 -6.45
C ARG A 33 -12.20 -2.16 -5.47
N VAL A 34 -10.99 -2.61 -5.78
CA VAL A 34 -9.74 -2.18 -5.13
C VAL A 34 -8.81 -1.61 -6.18
N VAL A 35 -8.33 -0.39 -5.96
CA VAL A 35 -7.36 0.29 -6.83
C VAL A 35 -6.03 0.36 -6.10
N VAL A 36 -5.04 -0.37 -6.59
CA VAL A 36 -3.67 -0.34 -6.02
C VAL A 36 -2.95 0.90 -6.53
N LEU A 37 -2.54 1.77 -5.62
CA LEU A 37 -1.83 3.00 -5.94
C LEU A 37 -0.31 2.76 -5.96
N ALA A 38 0.21 2.03 -4.98
CA ALA A 38 1.63 1.78 -4.85
C ALA A 38 1.95 0.52 -4.05
N VAL A 39 3.12 -0.07 -4.34
CA VAL A 39 3.71 -1.18 -3.60
C VAL A 39 5.14 -0.82 -3.22
N PHE A 40 5.41 -0.68 -1.93
CA PHE A 40 6.72 -0.27 -1.42
C PHE A 40 7.35 -1.36 -0.57
N HIS A 41 8.67 -1.51 -0.66
CA HIS A 41 9.41 -2.39 0.22
C HIS A 41 9.88 -1.60 1.45
N ALA A 42 9.34 -1.90 2.63
CA ALA A 42 9.53 -1.12 3.86
C ALA A 42 10.99 -1.02 4.34
N LYS A 43 11.84 -1.98 3.97
CA LYS A 43 13.28 -1.99 4.34
C LYS A 43 14.21 -1.40 3.27
N ARG A 44 13.70 -1.00 2.10
CA ARG A 44 14.55 -0.39 1.06
C ARG A 44 14.70 1.11 1.35
N ASN A 45 15.86 1.68 1.03
CA ASN A 45 16.07 3.13 1.11
C ASN A 45 14.94 3.84 0.33
N PRO A 46 14.16 4.75 0.96
CA PRO A 46 13.09 5.48 0.29
C PRO A 46 13.56 6.34 -0.88
N GLU A 47 14.80 6.82 -0.91
CA GLU A 47 15.32 7.64 -2.02
C GLU A 47 15.34 6.89 -3.37
N ARG A 48 15.32 5.54 -3.34
CA ARG A 48 15.34 4.73 -4.56
C ARG A 48 14.16 4.97 -5.50
N TRP A 49 12.98 5.35 -5.01
CA TRP A 49 11.84 5.58 -5.90
C TRP A 49 11.86 6.99 -6.50
N GLN A 50 12.51 7.94 -5.84
CA GLN A 50 12.65 9.32 -6.34
C GLN A 50 13.56 9.38 -7.56
N ASN A 51 14.51 8.45 -7.67
CA ASN A 51 15.43 8.32 -8.79
C ASN A 51 14.87 7.47 -9.95
N ARG A 52 13.57 7.17 -9.96
CA ARG A 52 12.95 6.46 -11.09
C ARG A 52 12.48 7.49 -12.11
N THR A 53 13.15 7.49 -13.26
CA THR A 53 12.71 8.15 -14.49
C THR A 53 11.63 7.35 -15.21
#